data_AF-A0A0K9PT75-F1
#
_entry.id   AF-A0A0K9PT75-F1
#
_cell.length_a   1.000
_cell.length_b   1.000
_cell.length_c   1.000
_cell.angle_alpha   90.00
_cell.angle_beta   90.00
_cell.angle_gamma   90.00
#
_symmetry.space_group_name_H-M   'P 1'
#
loop_
_entity.id
_entity.type
_entity.pdbx_description
1 polymer ?
#
loop_
_entity_poly.entity_id
_entity_poly.type
_entity_poly.pdbx_seq_one_letter_code
_entity_poly.pdbx_strand_id
1 'polypeptide(L)'
;MEYISHSFADEASSYNNFVLGNSIPSFLWKDLPHPAQTWLRSWVAGTVLYFLSSFVSYFSIRFLVHRGRLAKETLPPNKAMLVQMLVAMKALPMYSALPALSEFLVENGWTRCYSSINEV
;
A
#
# COMPACT_ATOMS: atom_id res chain seq x y z
N MET A 1 -21.59 11.70 16.74
CA MET A 1 -20.81 10.79 15.86
C MET A 1 -20.34 11.50 14.60
N GLU A 2 -21.11 12.42 14.00
CA GLU A 2 -20.71 13.17 12.80
C GLU A 2 -19.39 13.96 12.93
N TYR A 3 -19.10 14.54 14.10
CA TYR A 3 -17.85 15.29 14.31
C TYR A 3 -16.59 14.43 14.18
N ILE A 4 -16.67 13.14 14.54
CA ILE A 4 -15.53 12.21 14.50
C ILE A 4 -15.28 11.76 13.05
N SER A 5 -16.35 11.48 12.29
CA SER A 5 -16.24 11.09 10.87
C SER A 5 -15.62 12.18 10.00
N HIS A 6 -15.89 13.46 10.28
CA HIS A 6 -15.29 14.57 9.53
C HIS A 6 -13.77 14.65 9.73
N SER A 7 -13.28 14.45 10.97
CA SER A 7 -11.84 14.46 11.24
C SER A 7 -11.08 13.39 10.46
N PHE A 8 -11.63 12.17 10.38
CA PHE A 8 -11.00 11.07 9.65
C PHE A 8 -11.01 11.28 8.13
N ALA A 9 -12.11 11.81 7.58
CA ALA A 9 -12.20 12.11 6.15
C ALA A 9 -11.23 13.23 5.73
N ASP A 10 -11.09 14.27 6.55
CA ASP A 10 -10.15 15.37 6.27
C ASP A 10 -8.68 14.90 6.33
N GLU A 11 -8.36 14.03 7.29
CA GLU A 11 -7.02 13.44 7.41
C GLU A 11 -6.70 12.52 6.22
N ALA A 12 -7.63 11.66 5.83
CA ALA A 12 -7.50 10.78 4.66
C ALA A 12 -7.35 11.58 3.35
N SER A 13 -8.12 12.66 3.18
CA SER A 13 -8.00 13.58 2.05
C SER A 13 -6.62 14.26 2.00
N SER A 14 -6.08 14.66 3.15
CA SER A 14 -4.71 15.22 3.24
C SER A 14 -3.66 14.20 2.77
N TYR A 15 -3.75 12.95 3.23
CA TYR A 15 -2.85 11.88 2.80
C TYR A 15 -2.99 11.56 1.31
N ASN A 16 -4.21 11.54 0.78
CA ASN A 16 -4.47 11.34 -0.64
C ASN A 16 -3.82 12.44 -1.47
N ASN A 17 -3.98 13.71 -1.09
CA ASN A 17 -3.34 14.83 -1.78
C ASN A 17 -1.81 14.79 -1.74
N PHE A 18 -1.22 14.41 -0.61
CA PHE A 18 0.24 14.33 -0.48
C PHE A 18 0.83 13.19 -1.34
N VAL A 19 0.28 11.98 -1.23
CA VAL A 19 0.83 10.80 -1.93
C VAL A 19 0.49 10.83 -3.42
N LEU A 20 -0.76 11.09 -3.79
CA LEU A 20 -1.19 11.13 -5.18
C LEU A 20 -0.65 12.39 -5.88
N GLY A 21 -0.63 13.54 -5.21
CA GLY A 21 -0.10 14.78 -5.78
C GLY A 21 1.39 14.72 -6.13
N ASN A 22 2.19 13.95 -5.37
CA ASN A 22 3.60 13.75 -5.67
C ASN A 22 3.87 12.63 -6.69
N SER A 23 2.93 11.71 -6.88
CA SER A 23 3.14 10.48 -7.67
C SER A 23 2.39 10.43 -8.99
N ILE A 24 1.23 11.08 -9.10
CA ILE A 24 0.29 10.97 -10.23
C ILE A 24 -0.23 12.37 -10.64
N PRO A 25 -0.30 12.69 -11.95
CA PRO A 25 -0.84 13.97 -12.42
C PRO A 25 -2.27 14.21 -11.94
N SER A 26 -2.59 15.45 -11.57
CA SER A 26 -3.85 15.83 -10.92
C SER A 26 -5.13 15.48 -11.72
N PHE A 27 -5.06 15.40 -13.05
CA PHE A 27 -6.21 15.07 -13.89
C PHE A 27 -6.66 13.60 -13.77
N LEU A 28 -5.80 12.70 -13.29
CA LEU A 28 -6.08 11.26 -13.20
C LEU A 28 -6.81 10.87 -11.91
N TRP A 29 -6.76 11.71 -10.88
CA TRP A 29 -7.26 11.34 -9.54
C TRP A 29 -8.18 12.37 -8.90
N LYS A 30 -8.17 13.65 -9.32
CA LYS A 30 -9.06 14.67 -8.73
C LYS A 30 -10.54 14.44 -9.00
N ASP A 31 -10.89 13.84 -10.13
CA ASP A 31 -12.28 13.59 -10.51
C ASP A 31 -12.83 12.28 -9.92
N LEU A 32 -11.99 11.49 -9.22
CA LEU A 32 -12.39 10.22 -8.64
C LEU A 32 -13.11 10.43 -7.29
N PRO A 33 -14.08 9.55 -6.94
CA PRO A 33 -14.70 9.57 -5.61
C PRO A 33 -13.66 9.24 -4.52
N HIS A 34 -13.83 9.83 -3.33
CA HIS A 34 -12.91 9.70 -2.17
C HIS A 34 -12.40 8.27 -1.91
N PRO A 35 -13.26 7.21 -1.83
CA PRO A 35 -12.78 5.84 -1.58
C PRO A 35 -11.90 5.29 -2.71
N ALA A 36 -12.11 5.73 -3.96
CA ALA A 36 -11.28 5.32 -5.08
C ALA A 36 -9.91 6.02 -5.05
N GLN A 37 -9.83 7.27 -4.58
CA GLN A 37 -8.57 7.97 -4.33
C GLN A 37 -7.76 7.27 -3.24
N THR A 38 -8.41 6.91 -2.13
CA THR A 38 -7.81 6.15 -1.03
C THR A 38 -7.30 4.77 -1.47
N TRP A 39 -8.08 4.07 -2.30
CA TRP A 39 -7.64 2.81 -2.91
C TRP A 39 -6.42 2.99 -3.81
N LEU A 40 -6.42 4.01 -4.66
CA LEU A 40 -5.31 4.32 -5.55
C LEU A 40 -4.04 4.65 -4.76
N ARG A 41 -4.16 5.45 -3.69
CA ARG A 41 -3.06 5.75 -2.75
C ARG A 41 -2.48 4.47 -2.17
N SER A 42 -3.34 3.60 -1.66
CA SER A 42 -2.95 2.33 -1.03
C SER A 42 -2.27 1.38 -2.02
N TRP A 43 -2.73 1.35 -3.27
CA TRP A 43 -2.14 0.54 -4.32
C TRP A 43 -0.75 1.03 -4.73
N VAL A 44 -0.58 2.35 -4.90
CA VAL A 44 0.72 2.96 -5.23
C VAL A 44 1.72 2.70 -4.10
N ALA A 45 1.33 2.98 -2.85
CA ALA A 45 2.17 2.73 -1.68
C ALA A 45 2.55 1.24 -1.55
N GLY A 46 1.59 0.33 -1.72
CA GLY A 46 1.82 -1.10 -1.69
C GLY A 46 2.78 -1.58 -2.78
N THR A 47 2.68 -1.02 -3.98
CA THR A 47 3.58 -1.33 -5.10
C THR A 47 5.01 -0.88 -4.80
N VAL A 48 5.19 0.35 -4.30
CA VAL A 48 6.50 0.88 -3.92
C VAL A 48 7.14 0.02 -2.83
N LEU A 49 6.39 -0.29 -1.77
CA LEU A 49 6.87 -1.15 -0.67
C LEU A 49 7.23 -2.56 -1.16
N TYR A 50 6.43 -3.14 -2.04
CA TYR A 50 6.69 -4.45 -2.61
C TYR A 50 8.01 -4.48 -3.39
N PHE A 51 8.24 -3.50 -4.27
CA PHE A 51 9.49 -3.43 -5.04
C PHE A 51 10.71 -3.18 -4.16
N LEU A 52 10.63 -2.25 -3.21
CA LEU A 52 11.74 -1.95 -2.29
C LEU A 52 12.09 -3.17 -1.43
N SER A 53 11.08 -3.80 -0.81
CA SER A 53 11.29 -4.99 0.03
C SER A 53 11.83 -6.17 -0.77
N SER A 54 11.30 -6.39 -1.97
CA SER A 54 11.77 -7.45 -2.88
C SER A 54 13.20 -7.20 -3.34
N PHE A 55 13.57 -5.95 -3.63
CA PHE A 55 14.93 -5.57 -4.02
C PHE A 55 15.93 -5.82 -2.88
N VAL A 56 15.62 -5.35 -1.67
CA VAL A 56 16.46 -5.55 -0.48
C VAL A 56 16.65 -7.05 -0.20
N SER A 57 15.57 -7.83 -0.25
CA SER A 57 15.62 -9.27 0.00
C SER A 57 16.43 -10.02 -1.04
N TYR A 58 16.23 -9.70 -2.32
CA TYR A 58 17.00 -10.29 -3.42
C TYR A 58 18.50 -10.00 -3.29
N PHE A 59 18.85 -8.73 -3.02
CA PHE A 59 20.23 -8.33 -2.84
C PHE A 59 20.86 -9.00 -1.62
N SER A 60 20.11 -9.10 -0.51
CA SER A 60 20.56 -9.76 0.71
C SER A 60 20.86 -11.25 0.49
N ILE A 61 19.99 -11.98 -0.22
CA ILE A 61 20.19 -13.39 -0.55
C ILE A 61 21.42 -13.56 -1.45
N ARG A 62 21.55 -12.75 -2.51
CA ARG A 62 22.74 -12.73 -3.39
C ARG A 62 24.03 -12.48 -2.62
N PHE A 63 24.01 -11.50 -1.72
CA PHE A 63 25.14 -11.15 -0.88
C PHE A 63 25.55 -12.29 0.06
N LEU A 64 24.56 -12.97 0.67
CA LEU A 64 24.80 -14.14 1.53
C LEU A 64 25.35 -15.34 0.76
N VAL A 65 24.86 -15.59 -0.46
CA VAL A 65 25.40 -16.63 -1.36
C VAL A 65 26.82 -16.29 -1.79
N HIS A 66 27.12 -15.02 -2.11
CA HIS A 66 28.47 -14.59 -2.47
C HIS A 66 29.46 -14.75 -1.31
N ARG A 67 29.00 -14.59 -0.07
CA ARG A 67 29.76 -14.88 1.15
C ARG A 67 29.89 -16.37 1.50
N GLY A 68 29.33 -17.27 0.69
CA GLY A 68 29.36 -18.71 0.93
C GLY A 68 28.50 -19.19 2.11
N ARG A 69 27.62 -18.33 2.66
CA ARG A 69 26.73 -18.71 3.78
C ARG A 69 25.49 -19.47 3.31
N LEU A 70 25.16 -19.40 2.03
CA LEU A 70 24.02 -20.06 1.41
C LEU A 70 24.48 -20.80 0.13
N ALA A 71 23.84 -21.94 -0.16
CA ALA A 71 24.12 -22.71 -1.36
C ALA A 71 23.62 -21.99 -2.62
N LYS A 72 24.33 -22.12 -3.75
CA LYS A 72 23.95 -21.49 -5.03
C LYS A 72 22.59 -21.96 -5.55
N GLU A 73 22.20 -23.18 -5.23
CA GLU A 73 20.89 -23.79 -5.56
C GLU A 73 19.71 -23.04 -4.93
N THR A 74 19.94 -22.21 -3.91
CA THR A 74 18.88 -21.41 -3.26
C THR A 74 18.47 -20.19 -4.07
N LEU A 75 19.21 -19.81 -5.12
CA LEU A 75 18.81 -18.71 -5.99
C LEU A 75 17.64 -19.16 -6.88
N PRO A 76 16.47 -18.51 -6.79
CA PRO A 76 15.37 -18.82 -7.69
C PRO A 76 15.79 -18.48 -9.13
N PRO A 77 15.38 -19.31 -10.12
CA PRO A 77 15.63 -19.01 -11.51
C PRO A 77 14.89 -17.74 -11.93
N ASN A 78 15.48 -16.92 -12.81
CA ASN A 78 14.91 -15.63 -13.24
C ASN A 78 13.46 -15.76 -13.75
N LYS A 79 13.12 -16.89 -14.38
CA LYS A 79 11.76 -17.16 -14.86
C LYS A 79 10.75 -17.29 -13.71
N ALA A 80 11.11 -17.94 -12.61
CA ALA A 80 10.24 -18.08 -11.44
C ALA A 80 10.00 -16.73 -10.76
N MET A 81 11.04 -15.90 -10.65
CA MET A 81 10.91 -14.53 -10.14
C MET A 81 9.93 -13.69 -10.96
N LEU A 82 10.02 -13.72 -12.29
CA LEU A 82 9.10 -12.97 -13.15
C LEU A 82 7.65 -13.42 -12.97
N VAL A 83 7.42 -14.72 -12.86
CA VAL A 83 6.07 -15.26 -12.61
C VAL A 83 5.55 -14.81 -11.25
N GLN A 84 6.35 -14.88 -10.18
CA GLN A 84 5.95 -14.40 -8.86
C GLN A 84 5.67 -12.90 -8.84
N MET A 85 6.49 -12.10 -9.54
CA MET A 85 6.24 -10.67 -9.69
C MET A 85 4.93 -10.41 -10.42
N LEU A 86 4.64 -11.12 -11.52
CA LEU A 86 3.38 -10.96 -12.26
C LEU A 86 2.15 -11.37 -11.42
N VAL A 87 2.24 -12.46 -10.66
CA VAL A 87 1.16 -12.90 -9.77
C VAL A 87 0.95 -11.87 -8.65
N ALA A 88 2.03 -11.37 -8.06
CA ALA A 88 1.97 -10.34 -7.02
C ALA A 88 1.35 -9.04 -7.57
N MET A 89 1.78 -8.58 -8.74
CA MET A 89 1.22 -7.38 -9.39
C MET A 89 -0.28 -7.50 -9.69
N LYS A 90 -0.76 -8.72 -9.98
CA LYS A 90 -2.20 -8.98 -10.17
C LYS A 90 -2.97 -9.04 -8.86
N ALA A 91 -2.34 -9.51 -7.78
CA ALA A 91 -2.98 -9.65 -6.47
C ALA A 91 -2.98 -8.34 -5.66
N LEU A 92 -1.94 -7.51 -5.81
CA LEU A 92 -1.74 -6.26 -5.08
C LEU A 92 -2.96 -5.31 -5.10
N PRO A 93 -3.65 -5.06 -6.24
CA PRO A 93 -4.84 -4.20 -6.26
C PRO A 93 -5.97 -4.71 -5.38
N MET A 94 -6.08 -6.04 -5.22
CA MET A 94 -7.11 -6.66 -4.40
C MET A 94 -6.74 -6.59 -2.92
N TYR A 95 -5.46 -6.80 -2.58
CA TYR A 95 -4.98 -6.62 -1.21
C TYR A 95 -5.01 -5.16 -0.76
N SER A 96 -4.72 -4.20 -1.65
CA SER A 96 -4.80 -2.77 -1.35
C SER A 96 -6.22 -2.24 -1.26
N ALA A 97 -7.23 -3.01 -1.68
CA ALA A 97 -8.65 -2.69 -1.47
C ALA A 97 -9.08 -2.86 -0.01
N LEU A 98 -8.45 -3.78 0.73
CA LEU A 98 -8.76 -4.01 2.15
C LEU A 98 -8.53 -2.77 3.03
N PRO A 99 -7.35 -2.11 3.01
CA PRO A 99 -7.14 -0.90 3.81
C PRO A 99 -8.06 0.25 3.37
N ALA A 100 -8.32 0.39 2.07
CA ALA A 100 -9.24 1.42 1.57
C ALA A 100 -10.70 1.18 2.00
N LEU A 101 -11.13 -0.08 2.02
CA LEU A 101 -12.44 -0.46 2.54
C LEU A 101 -12.51 -0.29 4.06
N SER A 102 -11.43 -0.59 4.78
CA SER A 102 -11.33 -0.33 6.22
C SER A 102 -11.47 1.16 6.53
N GLU A 103 -10.74 2.03 5.81
CA GLU A 103 -10.87 3.49 5.96
C GLU A 103 -12.29 3.95 5.63
N PHE A 104 -12.91 3.43 4.57
CA PHE A 104 -14.30 3.73 4.24
C PHE A 104 -15.30 3.34 5.34
N LEU A 105 -15.10 2.19 6.00
CA LEU A 105 -15.95 1.77 7.12
C LEU A 105 -15.76 2.66 8.36
N VAL A 106 -14.54 3.14 8.59
CA VAL A 106 -14.23 4.09 9.67
C VAL A 106 -14.89 5.44 9.39
N GLU A 107 -14.76 5.97 8.18
CA GLU A 107 -15.34 7.24 7.75
C GLU A 107 -16.87 7.24 7.87
N ASN A 108 -17.53 6.11 7.58
CA ASN A 108 -19.00 5.98 7.72
C ASN A 108 -19.46 5.70 9.16
N GLY A 109 -18.54 5.64 10.14
CA GLY A 109 -18.88 5.39 11.54
C GLY A 109 -19.33 3.96 11.85
N TRP A 110 -19.02 2.99 10.99
CA TRP A 110 -19.33 1.57 11.23
C TRP A 110 -18.41 0.92 12.27
N THR A 111 -17.32 1.59 12.62
CA THR A 111 -16.35 1.14 13.64
C THR A 111 -16.15 2.23 14.70
N ARG A 112 -15.93 1.82 15.96
CA ARG A 112 -15.58 2.75 17.05
C ARG A 112 -14.07 3.00 17.04
N CYS A 113 -13.62 3.84 16.12
CA CYS A 113 -12.25 4.35 16.11
C CYS A 113 -12.19 5.68 16.84
N TYR A 114 -11.16 5.85 17.66
CA TYR A 114 -10.90 7.07 18.42
C TYR A 114 -9.67 7.76 17.83
N SER A 115 -9.78 9.06 17.56
CA SER A 115 -8.70 9.87 16.99
C SER A 115 -7.69 10.29 18.07
N SER A 116 -8.16 10.40 19.32
CA SER A 116 -7.38 10.88 20.45
C SER A 116 -7.63 10.03 21.70
N ILE A 117 -6.61 9.93 22.55
CA ILE A 117 -6.71 9.24 23.85
C ILE A 117 -7.74 9.89 24.78
N ASN A 118 -8.08 11.17 24.54
CA ASN A 118 -9.09 11.90 25.30
C ASN A 118 -10.53 11.50 24.95
N GLU A 119 -10.74 10.70 23.91
CA GLU A 119 -12.06 10.21 23.49
C GLU A 119 -12.44 8.85 24.14
N VAL A 120 -11.55 8.27 24.94
CA VAL A 120 -11.71 6.99 25.66
C VAL A 120 -12.10 7.18 27.11
#